data_AF-A0A2D6MF79-F1
#
_entry.id   AF-A0A2D6MF79-F1
#
_cell.length_a   1.000
_cell.length_b   1.000
_cell.length_c   1.000
_cell.angle_alpha   90.00
_cell.angle_beta   90.00
_cell.angle_gamma   90.00
#
_symmetry.space_group_name_H-M   'P 1'
#
loop_
_entity.id
_entity.type
_entity.pdbx_description
1 polymer ?
#
loop_
_entity_poly.entity_id
_entity_poly.type
_entity_poly.pdbx_seq_one_letter_code
_entity_poly.pdbx_strand_id
1 'polypeptide(L)'
;MQKLLLTILLFVSAQTLIWFQTNGQFLWKWFDKNPLILSFFGGTIISYAFITGTKFAYQYFDGLIWPGRFLGFALGISTYAIMTWWFMGEGISWKTATSLVLSTGIIFVQLFWK
;
A
#
# COMPACT_ATOMS: atom_id res chain seq x y z
N MET A 1 14.87 -12.59 5.82
CA MET A 1 13.80 -12.98 4.87
C MET A 1 12.41 -12.94 5.48
N GLN A 2 12.15 -13.61 6.63
CA GLN A 2 10.82 -13.58 7.26
C GLN A 2 10.28 -12.16 7.53
N LYS A 3 11.13 -11.24 8.00
CA LYS A 3 10.74 -9.84 8.27
C LYS A 3 10.33 -9.08 7.01
N LEU A 4 11.06 -9.24 5.91
CA LEU A 4 10.72 -8.62 4.62
C LEU A 4 9.36 -9.11 4.13
N LEU A 5 9.08 -10.41 4.20
CA LEU A 5 7.79 -10.96 3.82
C LEU A 5 6.66 -10.38 4.67
N LEU A 6 6.85 -10.30 6.00
CA LEU A 6 5.87 -9.67 6.90
C LEU A 6 5.64 -8.19 6.58
N THR A 7 6.70 -7.44 6.27
CA THR A 7 6.58 -6.05 5.80
C THR A 7 5.74 -5.96 4.53
N ILE A 8 6.03 -6.79 3.53
CA ILE A 8 5.29 -6.79 2.26
C ILE A 8 3.82 -7.13 2.50
N LEU A 9 3.53 -8.20 3.25
CA LEU A 9 2.16 -8.63 3.54
C LEU A 9 1.37 -7.56 4.29
N LEU A 10 1.97 -6.93 5.31
CA LEU A 10 1.31 -5.88 6.08
C LEU A 10 1.08 -4.63 5.23
N PHE A 11 2.06 -4.22 4.41
CA PHE A 11 1.90 -3.07 3.52
C PHE A 11 0.84 -3.32 2.46
N VAL A 12 0.85 -4.46 1.75
CA VAL A 12 -0.17 -4.78 0.76
C VAL A 12 -1.56 -4.87 1.40
N SER A 13 -1.67 -5.48 2.58
CA SER A 13 -2.95 -5.57 3.30
C SER A 13 -3.46 -4.18 3.72
N ALA A 14 -2.59 -3.35 4.29
CA ALA A 14 -2.93 -1.99 4.69
C ALA A 14 -3.31 -1.11 3.49
N GLN A 15 -2.60 -1.23 2.37
CA GLN A 15 -2.90 -0.52 1.12
C GLN A 15 -4.22 -1.00 0.48
N THR A 16 -4.54 -2.28 0.60
CA THR A 16 -5.83 -2.82 0.15
C THR A 16 -6.97 -2.26 1.00
N LEU A 17 -6.81 -2.26 2.33
CA LEU A 17 -7.80 -1.72 3.26
C LEU A 17 -7.98 -0.20 3.09
N ILE A 18 -6.89 0.56 2.88
CA ILE A 18 -7.00 2.00 2.66
C ILE A 18 -7.69 2.31 1.33
N TRP A 19 -7.50 1.45 0.32
CA TRP A 19 -8.23 1.57 -0.93
C TRP A 19 -9.74 1.44 -0.71
N PHE A 20 -10.19 0.43 0.04
CA PHE A 20 -11.61 0.29 0.39
C PHE A 20 -12.11 1.45 1.25
N GLN A 21 -11.34 1.89 2.25
CA GLN A 21 -11.73 3.00 3.13
C GLN A 21 -11.94 4.30 2.33
N THR A 22 -11.07 4.58 1.35
CA THR A 22 -11.07 5.85 0.62
C THR A 22 -11.90 5.83 -0.66
N ASN A 23 -11.87 4.74 -1.42
CA ASN A 23 -12.57 4.62 -2.71
C ASN A 23 -13.88 3.84 -2.60
N GLY A 24 -14.11 3.12 -1.50
CA GLY A 24 -15.36 2.38 -1.29
C GLY A 24 -16.61 3.28 -1.28
N GLN A 25 -16.45 4.58 -1.02
CA GLN A 25 -17.53 5.56 -1.16
C GLN A 25 -18.13 5.60 -2.58
N PHE A 26 -17.33 5.30 -3.61
CA PHE A 26 -17.79 5.29 -5.00
C PHE A 26 -18.58 4.02 -5.37
N LEU A 27 -18.47 2.96 -4.56
CA LEU A 27 -19.09 1.66 -4.83
C LEU A 27 -20.28 1.39 -3.92
N TRP A 28 -20.21 1.82 -2.66
CA TRP A 28 -21.21 1.50 -1.64
C TRP A 28 -21.78 2.75 -1.00
N LYS A 29 -23.10 2.93 -1.12
CA LYS A 29 -23.85 4.02 -0.47
C LYS A 29 -23.66 4.07 1.04
N TRP A 30 -23.38 2.93 1.70
CA TRP A 30 -23.10 2.94 3.13
C TRP A 30 -21.75 3.59 3.43
N PHE A 31 -20.74 3.37 2.59
CA PHE A 31 -19.42 3.98 2.79
C PHE A 31 -19.51 5.51 2.65
N ASP A 32 -20.21 5.96 1.60
CA ASP A 32 -20.50 7.37 1.35
C ASP A 32 -21.23 8.05 2.53
N LYS A 33 -22.20 7.36 3.14
CA LYS A 33 -22.97 7.90 4.27
C LYS A 33 -22.28 7.84 5.64
N ASN A 34 -21.22 7.03 5.80
CA ASN A 34 -20.59 6.78 7.10
C ASN A 34 -19.07 7.03 7.12
N PRO A 35 -18.57 8.17 6.62
CA PRO A 35 -17.13 8.43 6.50
C PRO A 35 -16.42 8.48 7.86
N LEU A 36 -17.07 8.95 8.92
CA LEU A 36 -16.48 8.99 10.26
C LEU A 36 -16.24 7.59 10.83
N ILE A 37 -17.21 6.69 10.68
CA ILE A 37 -17.10 5.30 11.17
C ILE A 37 -15.95 4.60 10.43
N LEU A 38 -15.89 4.75 9.11
CA LEU A 38 -14.78 4.22 8.30
C LEU A 38 -13.43 4.78 8.74
N SER A 39 -13.36 6.07 9.02
CA SER A 39 -12.13 6.74 9.45
C SER A 39 -11.64 6.25 10.81
N PHE A 40 -12.54 6.08 11.79
CA PHE A 40 -12.16 5.60 13.12
C PHE A 40 -11.78 4.12 13.12
N PHE A 41 -12.64 3.25 12.60
CA PHE A 41 -12.42 1.81 12.68
C PHE A 41 -11.42 1.32 11.63
N GLY A 42 -11.59 1.74 10.37
CA GLY A 42 -10.65 1.42 9.30
C GLY A 42 -9.28 2.06 9.56
N GLY A 43 -9.26 3.34 9.93
CA GLY A 43 -8.03 4.08 10.15
C GLY A 43 -7.19 3.51 11.29
N THR A 44 -7.80 3.03 12.37
CA THR A 44 -7.06 2.40 13.48
C THR A 44 -6.37 1.11 13.04
N ILE A 45 -7.09 0.23 12.34
CA ILE A 45 -6.56 -1.06 11.85
C ILE A 45 -5.43 -0.83 10.85
N ILE A 46 -5.65 0.06 9.89
CA ILE A 46 -4.67 0.39 8.85
C ILE A 46 -3.43 1.02 9.45
N SER A 47 -3.60 1.96 10.38
CA SER A 47 -2.48 2.61 11.07
C SER A 47 -1.65 1.59 11.83
N TYR A 48 -2.27 0.66 12.55
CA TYR A 48 -1.55 -0.39 13.26
C TYR A 48 -0.77 -1.31 12.31
N ALA A 49 -1.35 -1.67 11.16
CA ALA A 49 -0.68 -2.46 10.13
C ALA A 49 0.55 -1.73 9.56
N PHE A 50 0.45 -0.43 9.24
CA PHE A 50 1.58 0.37 8.78
C PHE A 50 2.66 0.56 9.84
N ILE A 51 2.29 0.79 11.10
CA ILE A 51 3.24 0.88 12.22
C ILE A 51 4.03 -0.43 12.34
N THR A 52 3.33 -1.56 12.34
CA THR A 52 3.95 -2.89 12.47
C THR A 52 4.79 -3.24 11.24
N GLY A 53 4.30 -2.95 10.03
CA GLY A 53 5.03 -3.19 8.78
C GLY A 53 6.31 -2.35 8.70
N THR A 54 6.25 -1.09 9.13
CA THR A 54 7.41 -0.18 9.18
C THR A 54 8.44 -0.67 10.20
N LYS A 55 8.00 -1.17 11.35
CA LYS A 55 8.89 -1.80 12.35
C LYS A 55 9.64 -2.99 11.75
N PHE A 56 8.97 -3.88 11.03
CA PHE A 56 9.64 -5.01 10.37
C PHE A 56 10.56 -4.58 9.24
N ALA A 57 10.21 -3.51 8.51
CA ALA A 57 11.06 -2.95 7.47
C ALA A 57 12.36 -2.42 8.06
N TYR A 58 12.26 -1.62 9.12
CA TYR A 58 13.40 -1.08 9.86
C TYR A 58 14.34 -2.18 10.36
N GLN A 59 13.78 -3.27 10.88
CA GLN A 59 14.56 -4.42 11.34
C GLN A 59 15.16 -5.28 10.22
N TYR A 60 14.65 -5.19 8.99
CA TYR A 60 15.20 -5.90 7.83
C TYR A 60 16.30 -5.10 7.14
N PHE A 61 16.15 -3.78 7.08
CA PHE A 61 17.11 -2.86 6.45
C PHE A 61 18.11 -2.29 7.46
N ASP A 62 18.56 -3.08 8.43
CA ASP A 62 19.63 -2.74 9.38
C ASP A 62 19.48 -1.37 10.08
N GLY A 63 18.24 -1.00 10.42
CA GLY A 63 17.95 0.27 11.09
C GLY A 63 17.80 1.47 10.16
N LEU A 64 17.70 1.25 8.86
CA LEU A 64 17.41 2.29 7.87
C LEU A 64 15.89 2.44 7.65
N ILE A 65 15.43 3.70 7.63
CA ILE A 65 14.00 4.03 7.44
C ILE A 65 13.65 4.18 5.95
N TRP A 66 14.58 4.71 5.15
CA TRP A 66 14.34 5.03 3.74
C TRP A 66 13.94 3.82 2.88
N PRO A 67 14.62 2.67 2.95
CA PRO A 67 14.28 1.54 2.10
C PRO A 67 12.88 1.00 2.37
N GLY A 68 12.47 0.99 3.64
CA GLY A 68 11.11 0.63 4.05
C GLY A 68 10.06 1.57 3.47
N ARG A 69 10.31 2.90 3.46
CA ARG A 69 9.37 3.87 2.86
C ARG A 69 9.24 3.70 1.36
N PHE A 70 10.35 3.55 0.65
CA PHE A 70 10.35 3.34 -0.80
C PHE A 70 9.64 2.04 -1.19
N LEU A 71 9.85 0.97 -0.42
CA LEU A 71 9.11 -0.28 -0.57
C LEU A 71 7.61 -0.07 -0.35
N GLY A 72 7.23 0.68 0.69
CA GLY A 72 5.84 1.05 0.96
C GLY A 72 5.17 1.82 -0.18
N PHE A 73 5.88 2.78 -0.80
CA PHE A 73 5.38 3.51 -1.97
C PHE A 73 5.21 2.61 -3.18
N ALA A 74 6.20 1.76 -3.46
CA ALA A 74 6.14 0.90 -4.62
C ALA A 74 5.02 -0.15 -4.51
N LEU A 75 4.86 -0.77 -3.34
CA LEU A 75 3.75 -1.68 -3.06
C LEU A 75 2.40 -0.95 -3.06
N GLY A 76 2.37 0.29 -2.58
CA GLY A 76 1.18 1.12 -2.54
C GLY A 76 0.62 1.40 -3.93
N ILE A 77 1.43 1.94 -4.84
CA ILE A 77 0.96 2.25 -6.20
C ILE A 77 0.58 0.98 -6.97
N SER A 78 1.30 -0.11 -6.79
CA SER A 78 0.98 -1.40 -7.42
C SER A 78 -0.34 -1.96 -6.92
N THR A 79 -0.57 -1.95 -5.59
CA THR A 79 -1.83 -2.39 -4.99
C THR A 79 -2.99 -1.50 -5.43
N TYR A 80 -2.78 -0.17 -5.42
CA TYR A 80 -3.80 0.80 -5.83
C TYR A 80 -4.22 0.60 -7.28
N ALA A 81 -3.26 0.47 -8.20
CA ALA A 81 -3.56 0.25 -9.62
C ALA A 81 -4.37 -1.03 -9.86
N ILE A 82 -4.03 -2.13 -9.18
CA ILE A 82 -4.76 -3.40 -9.29
C ILE A 82 -6.19 -3.25 -8.76
N MET A 83 -6.36 -2.62 -7.59
CA MET A 83 -7.69 -2.45 -6.97
C MET A 83 -8.60 -1.54 -7.81
N THR A 84 -8.09 -0.41 -8.30
CA THR A 84 -8.87 0.51 -9.13
C THR A 84 -9.25 -0.14 -10.46
N TRP A 85 -8.34 -0.89 -11.08
CA TRP A 85 -8.67 -1.65 -12.29
C TRP A 85 -9.75 -2.70 -12.03
N TRP A 86 -9.63 -3.46 -10.94
CA TRP A 86 -10.57 -4.55 -10.62
C TRP A 86 -11.96 -4.07 -10.24
N PHE A 87 -12.06 -3.06 -9.36
CA PHE A 87 -13.34 -2.65 -8.77
C PHE A 87 -13.99 -1.46 -9.47
N MET A 88 -13.21 -0.55 -10.03
CA MET A 88 -13.72 0.63 -10.74
C MET A 88 -13.69 0.46 -12.26
N GLY A 89 -13.06 -0.60 -12.78
CA GLY A 89 -12.95 -0.85 -14.21
C GLY A 89 -12.06 0.16 -14.94
N GLU A 90 -11.29 0.97 -14.21
CA GLU A 90 -10.41 1.96 -14.83
C GLU A 90 -9.22 1.26 -15.46
N GLY A 91 -9.06 1.42 -16.78
CA GLY A 91 -7.92 0.88 -17.51
C GLY A 91 -6.59 1.49 -17.06
N ILE A 92 -5.50 0.73 -17.25
CA ILE A 92 -4.15 1.22 -16.99
C ILE A 92 -3.77 2.20 -18.10
N SER A 93 -3.82 3.49 -17.81
CA SER A 93 -3.32 4.53 -18.72
C SER A 93 -1.79 4.44 -18.90
N TRP A 94 -1.25 5.04 -19.96
CA TRP A 94 0.20 5.15 -20.15
C TRP A 94 0.91 5.83 -18.96
N LYS A 95 0.25 6.77 -18.29
CA LYS A 95 0.77 7.41 -17.07
C LYS A 95 0.88 6.39 -15.94
N THR A 96 -0.19 5.62 -15.71
CA THR A 96 -0.24 4.57 -14.69
C THR A 96 0.79 3.48 -14.96
N ALA A 97 0.88 3.01 -16.20
CA ALA A 97 1.87 2.01 -16.62
C ALA A 97 3.30 2.49 -16.36
N THR A 98 3.61 3.74 -16.72
CA THR A 98 4.93 4.34 -16.45
C THR A 98 5.24 4.39 -14.95
N SER A 99 4.27 4.78 -14.12
CA SER A 99 4.43 4.77 -12.67
C SER A 99 4.67 3.37 -12.09
N LEU A 100 4.05 2.33 -12.65
CA LEU A 100 4.26 0.93 -12.23
C LEU A 100 5.64 0.41 -12.64
N VAL A 101 6.16 0.82 -13.80
CA VAL A 101 7.53 0.50 -14.20
C VAL A 101 8.53 1.16 -13.24
N LEU A 102 8.33 2.44 -12.93
CA LEU A 102 9.17 3.16 -11.96
C LEU A 102 9.09 2.53 -10.56
N SER A 103 7.91 2.13 -10.11
CA SER A 103 7.75 1.47 -8.80
C SER A 103 8.50 0.14 -8.73
N THR A 104 8.47 -0.63 -9.82
CA THR A 104 9.22 -1.88 -9.94
C THR A 104 10.73 -1.62 -9.87
N GLY A 105 11.21 -0.57 -10.56
CA GLY A 105 12.60 -0.12 -10.47
C GLY A 105 13.01 0.25 -9.04
N ILE A 106 12.15 0.97 -8.31
CA ILE A 106 12.38 1.30 -6.90
C ILE A 106 12.57 0.03 -6.06
N ILE A 107 11.72 -1.00 -6.24
CA ILE A 107 11.85 -2.28 -5.52
C ILE A 107 13.21 -2.91 -5.80
N PHE A 108 13.64 -2.95 -7.06
CA PHE A 108 14.94 -3.50 -7.42
C PHE A 108 16.10 -2.75 -6.76
N VAL A 109 16.07 -1.42 -6.76
CA VAL A 109 17.09 -0.61 -6.08
C VAL A 109 17.11 -0.94 -4.59
N GLN A 110 15.96 -0.98 -3.91
CA GLN A 110 15.95 -1.22 -2.47
C GLN A 110 16.34 -2.64 -2.06
N LEU A 111 16.15 -3.64 -2.93
CA LEU A 111 16.46 -5.04 -2.61
C LEU A 111 17.88 -5.45 -3.01
N PHE A 112 18.41 -4.92 -4.11
CA PHE A 112 19.67 -5.40 -4.70
C PHE A 112 20.82 -4.39 -4.62
N TRP A 113 20.54 -3.10 -4.46
CA TRP A 113 21.57 -2.08 -4.27
C TRP A 113 21.83 -1.91 -2.77
N LYS A 114 22.90 -2.54 -2.28
CA LYS A 114 23.37 -2.42 -0.89
C LYS A 114 24.32 -1.23 -0.72
#